data_AF-A0A2X3BV75-F1
#
_entry.id   AF-A0A2X3BV75-F1
#
_cell.length_a   1.000
_cell.length_b   1.000
_cell.length_c   1.000
_cell.angle_alpha   90.00
_cell.angle_beta   90.00
_cell.angle_gamma   90.00
#
_symmetry.space_group_name_H-M   'P 1'
#
loop_
_entity.id
_entity.type
_entity.pdbx_description
1 polymer ?
#
loop_
_entity_poly.entity_id
_entity_poly.type
_entity_poly.pdbx_seq_one_letter_code
_entity_poly.pdbx_strand_id
1 'polypeptide(L)' 'MNDNKMTPGELRATWGLGTVFSLRMLACLWSCRFLTTYGMACRVPVKR' A
#
# COMPACT_ATOMS: atom_id res chain seq x y z
N MET A 1 28.19 -23.06 -18.10
CA MET A 1 27.30 -21.96 -18.54
C MET A 1 26.28 -21.74 -17.43
N ASN A 2 26.49 -20.74 -16.59
CA ASN A 2 25.65 -20.48 -15.42
C ASN A 2 25.69 -18.97 -15.13
N ASP A 3 24.72 -18.24 -15.66
CA ASP A 3 24.56 -16.81 -15.41
C ASP A 3 23.06 -16.46 -15.45
N ASN A 4 22.27 -17.19 -14.65
CA ASN A 4 20.84 -16.92 -14.43
C ASN A 4 20.62 -16.20 -13.08
N LYS A 5 21.63 -15.46 -12.63
CA LYS A 5 21.57 -14.70 -11.38
C LYS A 5 21.17 -13.28 -11.78
N MET A 6 19.88 -12.94 -11.60
CA MET A 6 19.45 -11.54 -11.60
C MET A 6 20.45 -10.74 -10.78
N THR A 7 21.06 -9.74 -11.41
CA THR A 7 22.08 -8.94 -10.75
C THR A 7 21.48 -8.33 -9.47
N PRO A 8 22.25 -8.14 -8.39
CA PRO A 8 21.73 -7.58 -7.15
C PRO A 8 21.06 -6.20 -7.33
N GLY A 9 21.38 -5.49 -8.42
CA GLY A 9 20.68 -4.27 -8.86
C GLY A 9 19.26 -4.53 -9.36
N GLU A 10 19.05 -5.55 -10.19
CA GLU A 10 17.72 -5.94 -10.68
C GLU A 10 16.82 -6.50 -9.58
N LEU A 11 17.40 -7.22 -8.61
CA LEU A 11 16.68 -7.63 -7.42
C LEU A 11 16.20 -6.40 -6.65
N ARG A 12 17.08 -5.43 -6.35
CA ARG A 12 16.68 -4.17 -5.68
C ARG A 12 15.64 -3.38 -6.47
N ALA A 13 15.74 -3.35 -7.80
CA ALA A 13 14.73 -2.71 -8.64
C ALA A 13 13.37 -3.42 -8.53
N THR A 14 13.36 -4.76 -8.48
CA THR A 14 12.15 -5.57 -8.27
C THR A 14 11.54 -5.33 -6.89
N TRP A 15 12.37 -5.28 -5.84
CA TRP A 15 11.92 -4.92 -4.48
C TRP A 15 11.38 -3.48 -4.42
N GLY A 16 12.03 -2.53 -5.10
CA GLY A 16 11.62 -1.13 -5.16
C GLY A 16 10.28 -0.93 -5.88
N LEU A 17 10.15 -1.53 -7.07
CA LEU A 17 8.91 -1.50 -7.86
C LEU A 17 7.77 -2.19 -7.11
N GLY A 18 8.02 -3.36 -6.51
CA GLY A 18 7.04 -4.08 -5.70
C GLY A 18 6.56 -3.28 -4.49
N THR A 19 7.45 -2.53 -3.85
CA THR A 19 7.12 -1.68 -2.69
C THR A 19 6.25 -0.49 -3.09
N VAL A 20 6.60 0.21 -4.18
CA VAL A 20 5.80 1.35 -4.69
C VAL A 20 4.40 0.91 -5.11
N PHE A 21 4.32 -0.23 -5.82
CA PHE A 21 3.05 -0.79 -6.25
C PHE A 21 2.18 -1.22 -5.05
N SER A 22 2.78 -1.92 -4.08
CA SER A 22 2.11 -2.36 -2.86
C SER A 22 1.61 -1.16 -2.05
N LEU A 23 2.40 -0.10 -1.89
CA LEU A 23 2.02 1.10 -1.15
C LEU A 23 0.84 1.85 -1.79
N ARG A 24 0.81 1.94 -3.13
CA ARG A 24 -0.31 2.55 -3.87
C ARG A 24 -1.61 1.76 -3.71
N MET A 25 -1.54 0.44 -3.77
CA MET A 25 -2.71 -0.41 -3.56
C MET A 25 -3.15 -0.44 -2.10
N LEU A 26 -2.20 -0.49 -1.15
CA LEU A 26 -2.48 -0.38 0.29
C LEU A 26 -3.14 0.95 0.64
N ALA A 27 -2.71 2.06 0.04
CA ALA A 27 -3.33 3.37 0.27
C ALA A 27 -4.80 3.38 -0.13
N CYS A 28 -5.19 2.67 -1.20
CA CYS A 28 -6.58 2.55 -1.62
C CYS A 28 -7.40 1.70 -0.63
N LEU A 29 -6.86 0.57 -0.16
CA LEU A 29 -7.46 -0.29 0.87
C LEU A 29 -7.64 0.44 2.21
N TRP A 30 -6.60 1.17 2.64
CA TRP A 30 -6.64 2.00 3.83
C TRP A 30 -7.61 3.16 3.68
N SER A 31 -7.72 3.78 2.50
CA SER A 31 -8.68 4.85 2.25
C SER A 31 -10.12 4.36 2.36
N CYS A 32 -10.45 3.17 1.83
CA CYS A 32 -11.78 2.58 1.97
C CYS A 32 -12.12 2.30 3.46
N ARG A 33 -11.18 1.74 4.21
CA ARG A 33 -11.35 1.47 5.64
C ARG A 33 -11.40 2.76 6.47
N PHE A 34 -10.61 3.78 6.12
CA PHE A 34 -10.61 5.10 6.76
C PHE A 34 -11.91 5.86 6.46
N LEU A 35 -12.42 5.83 5.23
CA LEU A 35 -13.73 6.40 4.89
C LEU A 35 -14.87 5.67 5.61
N THR A 36 -14.78 4.36 5.78
CA THR A 36 -15.77 3.58 6.54
C THR A 36 -15.72 3.90 8.05
N THR A 37 -14.52 4.02 8.62
CA THR A 37 -14.31 4.27 10.06
C THR A 37 -14.50 5.74 10.44
N TYR A 38 -13.93 6.67 9.67
CA TYR A 38 -13.94 8.11 9.96
C TYR A 38 -14.95 8.90 9.13
N GLY A 39 -15.30 8.46 7.92
CA GLY A 39 -16.36 9.09 7.11
C GLY A 39 -17.76 8.85 7.69
N MET A 40 -17.98 7.74 8.43
CA MET A 40 -19.17 7.55 9.25
C MET A 40 -19.05 8.18 10.65
N ALA A 41 -17.85 8.26 11.23
CA ALA A 41 -17.65 8.87 12.56
C ALA A 41 -17.69 10.42 12.54
N CYS A 42 -17.51 11.06 11.37
CA CYS A 42 -17.74 12.50 11.19
C CYS A 42 -19.13 12.80 10.60
N ARG A 43 -20.14 12.00 10.96
CA ARG A 43 -21.53 12.45 10.99
C ARG A 43 -22.05 12.21 12.41
N VAL A 44 -22.09 13.30 13.16
CA VAL A 44 -22.76 13.47 14.46
C VAL A 44 -21.98 12.98 15.69
N PRO A 45 -21.35 13.88 16.46
CA PRO A 45 -21.18 13.65 17.89
C PRO A 45 -22.59 13.65 18.51
N VAL A 46 -23.16 12.48 18.80
CA VAL A 46 -24.32 12.39 19.69
C VAL A 46 -23.83 12.73 21.09
N LYS A 47 -24.00 14.00 21.43
CA LYS A 47 -24.07 14.48 22.80
C LYS A 47 -25.53 14.32 23.23
N ARG A 48 -25.87 13.19 23.83
CA ARG A 48 -26.93 13.02 24.84
C ARG A 48 -26.53 11.91 25.78
#